data_AF-A0A5J4QS05-F1
#
_entry.id   AF-A0A5J4QS05-F1
#
_cell.length_a   1.000
_cell.length_b   1.000
_cell.length_c   1.000
_cell.angle_alpha   90.00
_cell.angle_beta   90.00
_cell.angle_gamma   90.00
#
_symmetry.space_group_name_H-M   'P 1'
#
loop_
_entity.id
_entity.type
_entity.pdbx_description
1 polymer ?
#
loop_
_entity_poly.entity_id
_entity_poly.type
_entity_poly.pdbx_seq_one_letter_code
_entity_poly.pdbx_strand_id
1 'polypeptide(L)'
;MEFLRESHPQLSSNDEFITSRSEAAAESYEQAVRNGSNPIEAAEQANAVLFEGLHFSKHDTLVTVLWNEFADVVPQSEAGAFALSLLPSCEPVFAKYPLGDDFAYDPLFDLLYTELTGIVSLYMEEHELQ
;
A
#
# COMPACT_ATOMS: atom_id res chain seq x y z
N MET A 1 9.02 7.20 8.05
CA MET A 1 9.40 7.51 6.66
C MET A 1 9.78 6.27 5.87
N GLU A 2 10.52 5.31 6.43
CA GLU A 2 10.90 4.06 5.73
C GLU A 2 9.68 3.22 5.28
N PHE A 3 8.69 3.03 6.16
CA PHE A 3 7.43 2.34 5.82
C PHE A 3 6.74 2.88 4.55
N LEU A 4 6.60 4.21 4.42
CA LEU A 4 6.00 4.79 3.22
C LEU A 4 6.92 4.63 2.01
N ARG A 5 8.23 4.73 2.16
CA ARG A 5 9.16 4.56 1.03
C ARG A 5 9.10 3.14 0.46
N GLU A 6 8.89 2.14 1.31
CA GLU A 6 8.85 0.73 0.93
C GLU A 6 7.48 0.34 0.39
N SER A 7 6.42 0.60 1.16
CA SER A 7 5.08 0.10 0.85
C SER A 7 4.16 1.12 0.17
N HIS A 8 4.42 2.41 0.30
CA HIS A 8 3.57 3.46 -0.27
C HIS A 8 4.39 4.58 -0.93
N PRO A 9 5.28 4.25 -1.88
CA PRO A 9 6.25 5.21 -2.41
C PRO A 9 5.58 6.47 -3.00
N GLN A 10 4.34 6.36 -3.50
CA GLN A 10 3.52 7.47 -3.97
C GLN A 10 3.14 8.49 -2.89
N LEU A 11 3.15 8.10 -1.61
CA LEU A 11 2.87 8.96 -0.45
C LEU A 11 4.16 9.44 0.24
N SER A 12 5.30 8.84 -0.06
CA SER A 12 6.56 9.06 0.67
C SER A 12 7.11 10.49 0.57
N SER A 13 6.73 11.24 -0.46
CA SER A 13 7.10 12.65 -0.68
C SER A 13 5.92 13.61 -0.48
N ASN A 14 4.79 13.12 0.07
CA ASN A 14 3.63 13.96 0.34
C ASN A 14 3.74 14.57 1.75
N ASP A 15 4.41 15.72 1.83
CA ASP A 15 4.68 16.41 3.09
C ASP A 15 3.40 16.75 3.88
N GLU A 16 2.32 17.13 3.18
CA GLU A 16 1.03 17.44 3.79
C GLU A 16 0.43 16.19 4.45
N PHE A 17 0.41 15.06 3.74
CA PHE A 17 -0.05 13.78 4.28
C PHE A 17 0.79 13.35 5.49
N ILE A 18 2.12 13.40 5.38
CA ILE A 18 3.03 12.97 6.45
C ILE A 18 2.86 13.85 7.68
N THR A 19 2.78 15.17 7.50
CA THR A 19 2.63 16.12 8.60
C THR A 19 1.29 15.94 9.30
N SER A 20 0.19 15.99 8.54
CA SER A 20 -1.17 15.81 9.06
C SER A 20 -1.33 14.47 9.80
N ARG A 21 -0.78 13.39 9.23
CA ARG A 21 -0.85 12.06 9.84
C ARG A 21 -0.02 11.97 11.14
N SER A 22 1.16 12.59 11.17
CA SER A 22 2.01 12.62 12.36
C SER A 22 1.40 13.45 13.48
N GLU A 23 0.78 14.60 13.14
CA GLU A 23 0.07 15.46 14.09
C GLU A 23 -1.15 14.74 14.68
N ALA A 24 -1.96 14.08 13.86
CA ALA A 24 -3.12 13.32 14.31
C ALA A 24 -2.73 12.17 15.28
N ALA A 25 -1.66 11.44 14.95
CA ALA A 25 -1.14 10.39 15.84
C ALA A 25 -0.63 10.96 17.18
N ALA A 26 0.08 12.10 17.14
CA ALA A 26 0.55 12.78 18.35
C ALA A 26 -0.62 13.28 19.22
N GLU A 27 -1.65 13.86 18.60
CA GLU A 27 -2.86 14.30 19.31
C GLU A 27 -3.59 13.11 19.96
N SER A 28 -3.72 11.98 19.25
CA SER A 28 -4.29 10.75 19.79
C SER A 28 -3.51 10.25 21.01
N TYR A 29 -2.18 10.24 20.94
CA TYR A 29 -1.32 9.88 22.07
C TYR A 29 -1.55 10.79 23.28
N GLU A 30 -1.52 12.12 23.07
CA GLU A 30 -1.72 13.09 24.14
C GLU A 30 -3.09 12.95 24.79
N GLN A 31 -4.13 12.73 23.98
CA GLN A 31 -5.49 12.52 24.46
C GLN A 31 -5.59 11.23 25.29
N ALA A 32 -5.00 10.13 24.84
CA ALA A 32 -4.98 8.87 25.57
C ALA A 32 -4.30 9.03 26.94
N VAL A 33 -3.14 9.70 26.99
CA VAL A 33 -2.44 10.00 28.26
C VAL A 33 -3.30 10.87 29.18
N ARG A 34 -3.95 11.92 28.66
CA ARG A 34 -4.88 12.76 29.45
C ARG A 34 -6.06 11.96 30.01
N ASN A 35 -6.50 10.92 29.29
CA ASN A 35 -7.57 10.03 29.71
C ASN A 35 -7.11 8.91 30.66
N GLY A 36 -5.83 8.87 31.03
CA GLY A 36 -5.28 7.95 32.01
C GLY A 36 -4.71 6.65 31.43
N SER A 37 -4.61 6.53 30.11
CA SER A 37 -3.88 5.42 29.48
C SER A 37 -2.41 5.44 29.88
N ASN A 38 -1.82 4.25 30.04
CA ASN A 38 -0.37 4.15 30.22
C ASN A 38 0.35 4.40 28.87
N PRO A 39 1.68 4.63 28.87
CA PRO A 39 2.42 4.96 27.64
C PRO A 39 2.31 3.92 26.52
N ILE A 40 2.14 2.64 26.85
CA ILE A 40 2.00 1.56 25.85
C ILE A 40 0.63 1.68 25.17
N GLU A 41 -0.45 1.76 25.95
CA GLU A 41 -1.82 1.90 25.45
C GLU A 41 -2.01 3.19 24.62
N ALA A 42 -1.39 4.28 25.04
CA ALA A 42 -1.41 5.54 24.30
C ALA A 42 -0.66 5.42 22.96
N ALA A 43 0.48 4.72 22.95
CA ALA A 43 1.23 4.46 21.72
C ALA A 43 0.48 3.54 20.76
N GLU A 44 -0.25 2.54 21.26
CA GLU A 44 -1.09 1.67 20.42
C GLU A 44 -2.21 2.45 19.72
N GLN A 45 -2.90 3.35 20.44
CA GLN A 45 -3.93 4.21 19.85
C GLN A 45 -3.34 5.17 18.81
N ALA A 46 -2.21 5.79 19.13
CA ALA A 46 -1.50 6.66 18.19
C ALA A 46 -1.04 5.90 16.93
N ASN A 47 -0.55 4.67 17.09
CA ASN A 47 -0.15 3.81 15.96
C ASN A 47 -1.35 3.42 15.10
N ALA A 48 -2.50 3.13 15.70
CA ALA A 48 -3.72 2.86 14.95
C ALA A 48 -4.07 4.06 14.05
N VAL A 49 -4.00 5.28 14.58
CA VAL A 49 -4.18 6.50 13.77
C VAL A 49 -3.07 6.66 12.73
N LEU A 50 -1.81 6.39 13.08
CA LEU A 50 -0.66 6.57 12.20
C LEU A 50 -0.75 5.67 10.95
N PHE A 51 -1.25 4.44 11.09
CA PHE A 51 -1.31 3.44 10.03
C PHE A 51 -2.71 3.21 9.43
N GLU A 52 -3.73 3.92 9.91
CA GLU A 52 -5.10 3.79 9.39
C GLU A 52 -5.17 4.02 7.87
N GLY A 53 -5.70 3.04 7.15
CA GLY A 53 -5.82 3.05 5.69
C GLY A 53 -4.50 2.81 4.95
N LEU A 54 -3.44 2.39 5.64
CA LEU A 54 -2.13 2.09 5.06
C LEU A 54 -1.75 0.61 5.16
N HIS A 55 -2.57 -0.25 5.77
CA HIS A 55 -2.23 -1.67 5.88
C HIS A 55 -2.29 -2.37 4.52
N PHE A 56 -3.27 -2.03 3.69
CA PHE A 56 -3.31 -2.48 2.31
C PHE A 56 -2.44 -1.59 1.42
N SER A 57 -1.42 -2.17 0.78
CA SER A 57 -0.60 -1.49 -0.22
C SER A 57 -0.90 -1.98 -1.64
N LYS A 58 -1.34 -1.05 -2.49
CA LYS A 58 -1.45 -1.27 -3.94
C LYS A 58 -0.09 -1.57 -4.57
N HIS A 59 0.95 -0.86 -4.12
CA HIS A 59 2.31 -1.04 -4.63
C HIS A 59 2.84 -2.44 -4.31
N ASP A 60 2.74 -2.88 -3.06
CA ASP A 60 3.26 -4.19 -2.64
C ASP A 60 2.47 -5.34 -3.24
N THR A 61 1.16 -5.14 -3.47
CA THR A 61 0.33 -6.09 -4.21
C THR A 61 0.85 -6.26 -5.64
N LEU A 62 1.18 -5.18 -6.34
CA LEU A 62 1.76 -5.24 -7.69
C LEU A 62 3.18 -5.85 -7.67
N VAL A 63 4.01 -5.53 -6.69
CA VAL A 63 5.32 -6.17 -6.51
C VAL A 63 5.17 -7.68 -6.35
N THR A 64 4.19 -8.12 -5.55
CA THR A 64 3.88 -9.53 -5.34
C THR A 64 3.43 -10.21 -6.64
N VAL A 65 2.54 -9.58 -7.41
CA VAL A 65 2.12 -10.08 -8.73
C VAL A 65 3.33 -10.22 -9.66
N LEU A 66 4.21 -9.21 -9.73
CA LEU A 66 5.40 -9.26 -10.57
C LEU A 66 6.36 -10.38 -10.17
N TRP A 67 6.57 -10.58 -8.87
CA TRP A 67 7.45 -11.64 -8.37
C TRP A 67 6.91 -13.04 -8.58
N ASN A 68 5.58 -13.22 -8.50
CA ASN A 68 4.99 -14.55 -8.60
C ASN A 68 4.67 -14.95 -10.04
N GLU A 69 4.19 -14.02 -10.85
CA GLU A 69 3.64 -14.31 -12.18
C GLU A 69 4.58 -13.88 -13.32
N PHE A 70 5.53 -12.97 -13.06
CA PHE A 70 6.36 -12.35 -14.10
C PHE A 70 7.86 -12.35 -13.76
N ALA A 71 8.33 -13.25 -12.89
CA ALA A 71 9.73 -13.29 -12.46
C ALA A 71 10.74 -13.54 -13.60
N ASP A 72 10.31 -14.23 -14.67
CA ASP A 72 11.13 -14.49 -15.85
C ASP A 72 11.27 -13.26 -16.76
N VAL A 73 10.40 -12.26 -16.58
CA VAL A 73 10.31 -11.04 -17.38
C VAL A 73 10.89 -9.84 -16.62
N VAL A 74 10.50 -9.68 -15.35
CA VAL A 74 10.90 -8.54 -14.52
C VAL A 74 11.82 -9.03 -13.41
N PRO A 75 13.10 -8.60 -13.39
CA PRO A 75 14.00 -8.89 -12.30
C PRO A 75 13.44 -8.37 -10.97
N GLN A 76 13.56 -9.16 -9.90
CA GLN A 76 13.04 -8.78 -8.58
C GLN A 76 13.56 -7.42 -8.08
N SER A 77 14.80 -7.06 -8.43
CA SER A 77 15.41 -5.76 -8.10
C SER A 77 14.74 -4.56 -8.78
N GLU A 78 14.03 -4.79 -9.88
CA GLU A 78 13.34 -3.75 -10.66
C GLU A 78 11.84 -3.70 -10.38
N ALA A 79 11.28 -4.76 -9.77
CA ALA A 79 9.84 -4.91 -9.54
C ALA A 79 9.20 -3.74 -8.79
N GLY A 80 9.87 -3.15 -7.78
CA GLY A 80 9.32 -1.99 -7.06
C GLY A 80 9.17 -0.76 -7.95
N ALA A 81 10.21 -0.42 -8.72
CA ALA A 81 10.16 0.71 -9.64
C ALA A 81 9.11 0.48 -10.75
N PHE A 82 9.01 -0.75 -11.24
CA PHE A 82 8.05 -1.10 -12.27
C PHE A 82 6.60 -1.11 -11.75
N ALA A 83 6.35 -1.66 -10.55
CA ALA A 83 5.07 -1.59 -9.87
C ALA A 83 4.58 -0.14 -9.71
N LEU A 84 5.47 0.78 -9.35
CA LEU A 84 5.16 2.21 -9.27
C LEU A 84 4.70 2.78 -10.63
N SER A 85 5.33 2.37 -11.74
CA SER A 85 4.92 2.79 -13.09
C SER A 85 3.60 2.18 -13.57
N LEU A 86 3.23 1.00 -13.05
CA LEU A 86 1.99 0.28 -13.38
C LEU A 86 0.75 0.81 -12.66
N LEU A 87 0.94 1.48 -11.51
CA LEU A 87 -0.16 1.98 -10.68
C LEU A 87 -1.25 2.74 -11.47
N PRO A 88 -0.92 3.69 -12.36
CA PRO A 88 -1.94 4.41 -13.13
C PRO A 88 -2.80 3.49 -14.02
N SER A 89 -2.20 2.49 -14.66
CA SER A 89 -2.90 1.53 -15.51
C SER A 89 -3.76 0.55 -14.69
N CYS A 90 -3.36 0.26 -13.45
CA CYS A 90 -4.05 -0.66 -12.55
C CYS A 90 -5.13 0.03 -11.68
N GLU A 91 -5.11 1.37 -11.57
CA GLU A 91 -6.06 2.12 -10.75
C GLU A 91 -7.53 1.84 -11.07
N PRO A 92 -7.96 1.68 -12.35
CA PRO A 92 -9.34 1.30 -12.66
C PRO A 92 -9.75 -0.07 -12.13
N VAL A 93 -8.81 -0.99 -11.93
CA VAL A 93 -9.07 -2.28 -11.28
C VAL A 93 -9.19 -2.07 -9.79
N PHE A 94 -8.21 -1.42 -9.15
CA PHE A 94 -8.22 -1.13 -7.71
C PHE A 94 -9.50 -0.41 -7.26
N ALA A 95 -10.01 0.52 -8.07
CA ALA A 95 -11.23 1.29 -7.78
C ALA A 95 -12.52 0.44 -7.67
N LYS A 96 -12.50 -0.81 -8.15
CA LYS A 96 -13.64 -1.74 -8.03
C LYS A 96 -13.75 -2.37 -6.64
N TYR A 97 -12.70 -2.27 -5.83
CA TYR A 97 -12.57 -3.02 -4.59
C TYR A 97 -12.57 -2.10 -3.35
N PRO A 98 -13.14 -2.56 -2.23
CA PRO A 98 -13.11 -1.82 -0.97
C PRO A 98 -11.78 -2.03 -0.25
N LEU A 99 -10.70 -1.38 -0.72
CA LEU A 99 -9.32 -1.54 -0.25
C LEU A 99 -9.06 -0.95 1.15
N GLY A 100 -9.75 -1.49 2.16
CA GLY A 100 -9.51 -1.19 3.57
C GLY A 100 -8.33 -1.97 4.15
N ASP A 101 -8.04 -1.72 5.42
CA ASP A 101 -6.86 -2.28 6.09
C ASP A 101 -6.84 -3.81 6.17
N ASP A 102 -8.01 -4.43 6.30
CA ASP A 102 -8.15 -5.88 6.35
C ASP A 102 -8.33 -6.53 4.97
N PHE A 103 -8.32 -5.74 3.88
CA PHE A 103 -8.68 -6.23 2.54
C PHE A 103 -7.78 -7.37 2.05
N ALA A 104 -6.51 -7.42 2.49
CA ALA A 104 -5.61 -8.53 2.15
C ALA A 104 -6.07 -9.91 2.65
N TYR A 105 -6.99 -9.95 3.62
CA TYR A 105 -7.61 -11.17 4.14
C TYR A 105 -9.03 -11.40 3.62
N ASP A 106 -9.56 -10.48 2.81
CA ASP A 106 -10.89 -10.58 2.22
C ASP A 106 -10.88 -11.59 1.06
N PRO A 107 -11.92 -12.44 0.89
CA PRO A 107 -12.02 -13.34 -0.26
C PRO A 107 -11.98 -12.65 -1.63
N LEU A 108 -12.30 -11.35 -1.71
CA LEU A 108 -12.19 -10.55 -2.94
C LEU A 108 -10.75 -10.23 -3.32
N PHE A 109 -9.77 -10.43 -2.42
CA PHE A 109 -8.36 -10.23 -2.73
C PHE A 109 -7.89 -11.14 -3.88
N ASP A 110 -8.31 -12.41 -3.91
CA ASP A 110 -7.94 -13.35 -4.98
C ASP A 110 -8.46 -12.88 -6.35
N LEU A 111 -9.64 -12.24 -6.37
CA LEU A 111 -10.21 -11.68 -7.58
C LEU A 111 -9.43 -10.44 -8.04
N LEU A 112 -9.09 -9.54 -7.10
CA LEU A 112 -8.22 -8.40 -7.38
C LEU A 112 -6.88 -8.87 -7.96
N TYR A 113 -6.23 -9.84 -7.31
CA TYR A 113 -4.95 -10.38 -7.74
C TYR A 113 -5.04 -10.92 -9.17
N THR A 114 -6.07 -11.70 -9.48
CA THR A 114 -6.31 -12.25 -10.83
C THR A 114 -6.49 -11.15 -11.88
N GLU A 115 -7.29 -10.13 -11.57
CA GLU A 115 -7.50 -8.99 -12.49
C GLU A 115 -6.20 -8.20 -12.73
N LEU A 116 -5.41 -7.96 -11.67
CA LEU A 116 -4.13 -7.27 -11.78
C LEU A 116 -3.16 -8.06 -12.65
N THR A 117 -3.02 -9.38 -12.45
CA THR A 117 -2.19 -10.23 -13.31
C THR A 117 -2.60 -10.10 -14.78
N GLY A 118 -3.91 -10.11 -15.07
CA GLY A 118 -4.40 -9.92 -16.43
C GLY A 118 -4.04 -8.55 -17.04
N ILE A 119 -4.22 -7.47 -16.28
CA ILE A 119 -3.87 -6.12 -16.74
C ILE A 119 -2.36 -5.96 -16.94
N VAL A 120 -1.54 -6.52 -16.04
CA VAL A 120 -0.09 -6.50 -16.19
C VAL A 120 0.36 -7.28 -17.43
N SER A 121 -0.20 -8.46 -17.69
CA SER A 121 0.08 -9.21 -18.93
C SER A 121 -0.21 -8.38 -20.18
N LEU A 122 -1.38 -7.74 -20.24
CA LEU A 122 -1.76 -6.89 -21.37
C LEU A 122 -0.82 -5.69 -21.53
N TYR A 123 -0.42 -5.06 -20.42
CA TYR A 123 0.57 -3.99 -20.43
C TYR A 123 1.91 -4.46 -20.99
N MET A 124 2.40 -5.64 -20.59
CA MET A 124 3.64 -6.19 -21.13
C MET A 124 3.56 -6.44 -22.64
N GLU A 125 2.44 -6.96 -23.13
CA GLU A 125 2.21 -7.18 -24.56
C GLU A 125 2.23 -5.89 -25.37
N GLU A 126 1.54 -4.85 -24.90
CA GLU A 126 1.49 -3.54 -25.55
C GLU A 126 2.85 -2.84 -25.63
N HIS A 127 3.75 -3.17 -24.69
CA HIS A 127 5.09 -2.60 -24.56
C HIS A 127 6.21 -3.53 -25.05
N GLU A 128 5.88 -4.68 -25.65
CA GLU A 128 6.83 -5.68 -26.19
C GLU A 128 7.83 -6.22 -25.13
N LEU A 129 7.37 -6.34 -23.87
CA LEU A 129 8.17 -6.79 -22.72
C LEU A 129 8.04 -8.31 -22.46
N GLN A 130 7.84 -9.15 -23.48
CA GLN A 130 7.65 -10.60 -23.32
C GLN A 130 8.88 -11.45 -23.67
#